data_AF-A0A7W1G480-F1
#
_entry.id   AF-A0A7W1G480-F1
#
_cell.length_a   1.000
_cell.length_b   1.000
_cell.length_c   1.000
_cell.angle_alpha   90.00
_cell.angle_beta   90.00
_cell.angle_gamma   90.00
#
_symmetry.space_group_name_H-M   'P 1'
#
loop_
_entity.id
_entity.type
_entity.pdbx_description
1 polymer ?
#
loop_
_entity_poly.entity_id
_entity_poly.type
_entity_poly.pdbx_seq_one_letter_code
_entity_poly.pdbx_strand_id
1 'polypeptide(L)' 'SQRHERGSTLVTSNLPFDEWTEVFGSQRLTGALLDRLTHHVHLLTCNGDSYRLADAKRRRVKSAAKPTDDA' A
#
# COMPACT_ATOMS: atom_id res chain seq x y z
N SER A 1 -5.16 -2.12 23.43
CA SER A 1 -4.01 -3.05 23.46
C SER A 1 -4.38 -4.53 23.43
N GLN A 2 -5.45 -4.95 22.75
CA GLN A 2 -5.85 -6.38 22.77
C GLN A 2 -5.03 -7.28 21.80
N ARG A 3 -4.38 -6.71 20.79
CA ARG A 3 -3.66 -7.48 19.75
C ARG A 3 -2.13 -7.50 19.86
N HIS A 4 -1.52 -6.52 20.54
CA HIS A 4 -0.08 -6.49 20.76
C HIS A 4 0.36 -7.78 21.48
N GLU A 5 1.34 -8.48 20.91
CA GLU A 5 1.87 -9.77 21.41
C GLU A 5 0.86 -10.92 21.50
N ARG A 6 -0.37 -10.75 20.97
CA ARG A 6 -1.45 -11.74 21.03
C ARG A 6 -1.90 -12.24 19.67
N GLY A 7 -1.54 -11.56 18.59
CA GLY A 7 -1.84 -12.01 17.23
C GLY A 7 -1.12 -11.20 16.16
N SER A 8 -0.75 -11.86 15.06
CA SER A 8 -0.13 -11.22 13.91
C SER A 8 -1.05 -10.17 13.29
N THR A 9 -0.46 -9.04 12.89
CA THR A 9 -1.17 -7.92 12.25
C THR A 9 -0.39 -7.51 11.01
N LEU A 10 -1.07 -7.44 9.87
CA LEU A 10 -0.52 -6.95 8.61
C LEU A 10 -1.08 -5.55 8.36
N VAL A 11 -0.19 -4.60 8.05
CA VAL A 11 -0.56 -3.24 7.67
C VAL A 11 0.10 -2.92 6.35
N THR A 12 -0.67 -2.37 5.41
CA THR A 12 -0.17 -1.87 4.13
C THR A 12 -0.37 -0.36 4.10
N SER A 13 0.70 0.39 3.82
CA SER A 13 0.63 1.84 3.62
C SER A 13 1.40 2.22 2.37
N ASN A 14 0.88 3.23 1.66
CA ASN A 14 1.58 3.90 0.57
C ASN A 14 2.38 5.12 1.06
N LEU A 15 2.35 5.42 2.36
CA LEU A 15 3.04 6.54 2.99
C LEU A 15 4.18 6.04 3.89
N PRO A 16 5.35 6.71 3.89
CA PRO A 16 6.41 6.43 4.85
C PRO A 16 5.95 6.74 6.29
N PHE A 17 6.59 6.14 7.29
CA PHE A 17 6.18 6.28 8.69
C PHE A 17 6.19 7.72 9.20
N ASP A 18 7.09 8.56 8.68
CA ASP A 18 7.20 9.97 9.09
C ASP A 18 5.93 10.76 8.77
N GLU A 19 5.23 10.39 7.68
CA GLU A 19 3.97 11.01 7.25
C GLU A 19 2.75 10.49 8.02
N TRP A 20 2.88 9.42 8.83
CA TRP A 20 1.75 8.88 9.59
C TRP A 20 1.26 9.86 10.66
N THR A 21 2.12 10.77 11.12
CA THR A 21 1.73 11.80 12.09
C THR A 21 0.67 12.73 11.52
N GLU A 22 0.68 12.99 10.21
CA GLU A 22 -0.35 13.79 9.53
C GLU A 22 -1.70 13.07 9.50
N VAL A 23 -1.67 11.74 9.35
CA VAL A 23 -2.87 10.90 9.31
C VAL A 23 -3.51 10.75 10.69
N PHE A 24 -2.70 10.53 11.72
CA PHE A 24 -3.18 10.30 13.09
C PHE A 24 -3.27 11.60 13.93
N GLY A 25 -2.76 12.72 13.42
CA GLY A 25 -2.88 14.07 14.00
C GLY A 25 -2.13 14.31 15.31
N SER A 26 -1.54 13.27 15.92
CA SER A 26 -0.82 13.37 17.20
C SER A 26 0.50 12.62 17.12
N GLN A 27 1.61 13.37 17.22
CA GLN A 27 2.95 12.80 17.21
C GLN A 27 3.18 11.82 18.37
N ARG A 28 2.64 12.13 19.55
CA ARG A 28 2.78 11.26 20.73
C ARG A 28 2.06 9.93 20.54
N LEU A 29 0.82 9.95 20.02
CA LEU A 29 0.05 8.73 19.79
C LEU A 29 0.63 7.92 18.62
N THR A 30 1.05 8.60 17.55
CA THR A 30 1.68 7.96 16.39
C THR A 30 2.98 7.28 16.78
N GLY A 31 3.83 7.94 17.57
CA GLY A 31 5.06 7.34 18.09
C GLY A 31 4.79 6.09 18.91
N ALA A 32 3.83 6.14 19.85
CA ALA A 32 3.48 4.97 20.67
C ALA A 32 2.82 3.83 19.87
N LEU A 33 2.15 4.15 18.75
CA LEU A 33 1.60 3.16 17.83
C LEU A 33 2.71 2.50 17.02
N LEU A 34 3.59 3.30 16.41
CA LEU A 34 4.72 2.82 15.61
C LEU A 34 5.64 1.95 16.46
N ASP A 35 5.98 2.37 17.67
CA ASP A 35 6.77 1.60 18.64
C ASP A 35 6.23 0.17 18.82
N ARG A 36 4.92 0.03 19.04
CA ARG A 36 4.25 -1.27 19.18
C ARG A 36 4.18 -2.07 17.88
N LEU A 37 4.07 -1.41 16.74
CA LEU A 37 3.99 -2.07 15.43
C LEU A 37 5.37 -2.53 14.95
N THR A 38 6.43 -1.81 15.28
CA THR A 38 7.80 -2.07 14.80
C THR A 38 8.62 -2.93 15.76
N HIS A 39 8.15 -3.17 16.99
CA HIS A 39 8.85 -4.01 17.97
C HIS A 39 9.16 -5.43 17.46
N HIS A 40 8.22 -6.06 16.75
CA HIS A 40 8.42 -7.37 16.10
C HIS A 40 7.79 -7.38 14.69
N VAL A 41 8.52 -6.89 13.69
CA VAL A 41 7.99 -6.71 12.33
C VAL A 41 8.94 -7.19 11.24
N HIS A 42 8.35 -7.56 10.11
CA HIS A 42 9.03 -7.65 8.83
C HIS A 42 8.54 -6.51 7.93
N LEU A 43 9.43 -5.59 7.58
CA LEU A 43 9.10 -4.52 6.64
C LEU A 43 9.27 -5.05 5.22
N LEU A 44 8.20 -5.06 4.45
CA LEU A 44 8.21 -5.41 3.03
C LEU A 44 8.04 -4.15 2.20
N THR A 45 9.12 -3.73 1.53
CA THR A 45 9.10 -2.54 0.68
C THR A 45 8.58 -2.89 -0.72
N CYS A 46 7.42 -2.35 -1.07
CA CYS A 46 6.77 -2.58 -2.36
C CYS A 46 7.20 -1.53 -3.39
N ASN A 47 8.38 -1.71 -4.00
CA ASN A 47 8.92 -0.81 -5.05
C ASN A 47 8.58 -1.23 -6.49
N GLY A 48 7.53 -2.05 -6.67
CA GLY A 48 7.16 -2.60 -7.98
C GLY A 48 6.29 -1.66 -8.81
N ASP A 49 6.25 -1.91 -10.12
CA ASP A 49 5.33 -1.23 -11.03
C ASP A 49 3.86 -1.43 -10.64
N SER A 50 3.04 -0.42 -10.90
CA SER A 50 1.60 -0.51 -10.69
C SER A 50 0.98 -1.58 -11.58
N TYR A 51 0.47 -2.65 -10.96
CA TYR A 51 -0.31 -3.68 -11.64
C TYR A 51 -1.51 -3.10 -12.40
N ARG A 52 -2.16 -2.06 -11.83
CA ARG A 52 -3.29 -1.37 -12.47
C ARG A 52 -2.88 -0.67 -13.76
N LEU A 53 -1.71 -0.03 -13.76
CA LEU A 53 -1.17 0.63 -14.95
C LEU A 53 -0.79 -0.39 -16.03
N ALA A 54 -0.17 -1.51 -15.62
CA ALA A 54 0.17 -2.59 -16.54
C ALA A 54 -1.08 -3.18 -17.22
N ASP A 55 -2.15 -3.42 -16.47
CA ASP A 55 -3.42 -3.91 -17.03
C ASP A 55 -4.08 -2.87 -17.96
N ALA A 56 -4.08 -1.59 -17.58
CA ALA A 56 -4.60 -0.52 -18.43
C ALA A 56 -3.86 -0.43 -19.77
N LYS A 57 -2.53 -0.54 -19.76
CA LYS A 57 -1.71 -0.60 -21.00
C LYS A 57 -2.09 -1.81 -21.85
N ARG A 58 -2.23 -3.00 -21.25
CA ARG A 58 -2.63 -4.23 -21.97
C ARG A 58 -4.02 -4.10 -22.63
N ARG A 59 -4.99 -3.51 -21.92
CA ARG A 59 -6.35 -3.26 -22.46
C ARG A 59 -6.32 -2.28 -23.63
N ARG A 60 -5.53 -1.20 -23.54
CA ARG A 60 -5.39 -0.22 -24.62
C ARG A 60 -4.82 -0.85 -25.90
N VAL A 61 -3.78 -1.70 -25.76
CA VAL A 61 -3.18 -2.42 -26.90
C VAL A 61 -4.21 -3.33 -27.57
N LYS A 62 -5.02 -4.07 -26.81
CA LYS A 62 -6.09 -4.92 -27.37
C LYS A 62 -7.17 -4.13 -28.09
N SER A 63 -7.56 -2.97 -27.56
CA SER A 63 -8.56 -2.10 -28.20
C SER A 63 -8.05 -1.52 -29.53
N ALA A 64 -6.78 -1.09 -29.59
CA ALA A 64 -6.17 -0.57 -30.80
C ALA A 64 -5.91 -1.65 -31.88
N ALA A 65 -5.83 -2.92 -31.49
CA ALA A 65 -5.60 -4.04 -32.40
C ALA A 65 -6.89 -4.62 -33.01
N LYS A 66 -8.08 -4.15 -32.61
CA LYS A 66 -9.33 -4.52 -33.28
C LYS A 66 -9.50 -3.60 -34.49
N PRO A 67 -9.31 -4.07 -35.74
CA PRO A 67 -9.59 -3.24 -36.90
C PRO A 67 -11.07 -2.90 -36.88
N THR A 68 -11.39 -1.67 -37.29
CA THR A 68 -12.75 -1.24 -37.61
C THR A 68 -13.23 -2.08 -38.80
N ASP A 69 -13.80 -3.24 -38.50
CA ASP A 69 -14.48 -4.10 -39.46
C ASP A 69 -15.97 -3.82 -39.29
N ASP A 70 -16.41 -2.69 -39.85
CA ASP A 70 -17.82 -2.33 -40.04
C ASP A 70 -17.84 -1.27 -41.17
N ALA A 71 -17.78 -1.75 -42.41
CA ALA A 71 -18.17 -1.06 -43.63
C ALA A 71 -19.12 -1.97 -44.41
#